data_AF-A0A438KNC7-F1
#
_entry.id   AF-A0A438KNC7-F1
#
_cell.length_a   1.000
_cell.length_b   1.000
_cell.length_c   1.000
_cell.angle_alpha   90.00
_cell.angle_beta   90.00
_cell.angle_gamma   90.00
#
_symmetry.space_group_name_H-M   'P 1'
#
loop_
_entity.id
_entity.type
_entity.pdbx_description
1 polymer ?
#
loop_
_entity_poly.entity_id
_entity_poly.type
_entity_poly.pdbx_seq_one_letter_code
_entity_poly.pdbx_strand_id
1 'polypeptide(L)'
;MKTKRKAMTRLFGDWYKSYAKLSRFFLALEQSNSRCIMYSKMFPGNNPNEEIFQRVFWAFAPSTKGFTHCRLVLSIDGTHLYGKYKGTLLIAMGCDGNNQLFPFAFAITEGENTDSWSWFLACIRVGVIQRKGLCLISDCHPDIIAVVNETYSGWTKPDAYYRFCMCHLASNFNTKFKDKNLKDLMCRVAMESKDTIGRINAEAINWLEHIPLKNGHSHMMVSGDMRL
;
A
#
# COMPACT_ATOMS: atom_id res chain seq x y z
N MET A 1 -10.06 15.85 30.72
CA MET A 1 -10.15 15.76 29.24
C MET A 1 -10.42 17.10 28.52
N LYS A 2 -11.26 18.02 29.03
CA LYS A 2 -11.60 19.28 28.33
C LYS A 2 -10.42 20.28 28.16
N THR A 3 -9.52 20.38 29.14
CA THR A 3 -8.39 21.33 29.13
C THR A 3 -7.32 20.98 28.09
N LYS A 4 -6.96 19.69 27.98
CA LYS A 4 -6.03 19.18 26.95
C LYS A 4 -6.55 19.47 25.53
N ARG A 5 -7.84 19.25 25.29
CA ARG A 5 -8.47 19.52 23.99
C ARG A 5 -8.46 21.01 23.65
N LYS A 6 -8.78 21.90 24.61
CA LYS A 6 -8.69 23.36 24.41
C LYS A 6 -7.26 23.82 24.11
N ALA A 7 -6.25 23.28 24.81
CA ALA A 7 -4.85 23.58 24.54
C ALA A 7 -4.41 23.11 23.14
N MET A 8 -4.77 21.89 22.74
CA MET A 8 -4.48 21.37 21.40
C MET A 8 -5.18 22.18 20.29
N THR A 9 -6.44 22.58 20.50
CA THR A 9 -7.15 23.45 19.54
C THR A 9 -6.51 24.83 19.43
N ARG A 10 -5.94 25.35 20.51
CA ARG A 10 -5.23 26.63 20.50
C ARG A 10 -3.88 26.55 19.77
N LEU A 11 -3.20 25.40 19.85
CA LEU A 11 -1.89 25.16 19.21
C LEU A 11 -2.01 24.76 17.74
N PHE A 12 -2.90 23.81 17.40
CA PHE A 12 -2.98 23.19 16.07
C PHE A 12 -4.25 23.55 15.30
N GLY A 13 -5.15 24.33 15.90
CA GLY A 13 -6.45 24.64 15.34
C GLY A 13 -7.49 23.53 15.57
N ASP A 14 -8.68 23.74 15.02
CA ASP A 14 -9.76 22.77 15.09
C ASP A 14 -9.62 21.74 13.95
N TRP A 15 -9.80 20.45 14.29
CA TRP A 15 -9.64 19.35 13.35
C TRP A 15 -10.50 19.52 12.08
N TYR A 16 -11.74 19.99 12.22
CA TYR A 16 -12.64 20.18 11.08
C TYR A 16 -12.10 21.27 10.17
N LYS A 17 -11.64 22.39 10.73
CA LYS A 17 -11.02 23.48 9.96
C LYS A 17 -9.76 23.03 9.22
N SER A 18 -8.96 22.14 9.81
CA SER A 18 -7.77 21.60 9.15
C SER A 18 -8.14 20.67 7.98
N TYR A 19 -9.11 19.78 8.16
CA TYR A 19 -9.60 18.91 7.08
C TYR A 19 -10.28 19.70 5.95
N ALA A 20 -11.05 20.73 6.27
CA ALA A 20 -11.66 21.63 5.30
C ALA A 20 -10.64 22.41 4.45
N LYS A 21 -9.38 22.50 4.89
CA LYS A 21 -8.29 23.11 4.11
C LYS A 21 -7.59 22.13 3.18
N LEU A 22 -7.79 20.82 3.31
CA LEU A 22 -7.06 19.82 2.52
C LEU A 22 -7.31 20.00 1.02
N SER A 23 -8.56 20.21 0.60
CA SER A 23 -8.89 20.45 -0.81
C SER A 23 -8.10 21.63 -1.39
N ARG A 24 -8.09 22.76 -0.68
CA ARG A 24 -7.34 23.97 -1.07
C ARG A 24 -5.83 23.75 -1.04
N PHE A 25 -5.33 22.99 -0.06
CA PHE A 25 -3.92 22.65 0.03
C PHE A 25 -3.46 21.83 -1.18
N PHE A 26 -4.22 20.79 -1.54
CA PHE A 26 -3.91 19.98 -2.71
C PHE A 26 -4.05 20.78 -4.00
N LEU A 27 -5.10 21.61 -4.14
CA LEU A 27 -5.20 22.52 -5.30
C LEU A 27 -3.97 23.42 -5.44
N ALA A 28 -3.48 24.01 -4.34
CA ALA A 28 -2.27 24.82 -4.35
C ALA A 28 -1.01 24.00 -4.67
N LEU A 29 -0.95 22.75 -4.20
CA LEU A 29 0.12 21.81 -4.52
C LEU A 29 0.17 21.50 -6.02
N GLU A 30 -0.99 21.31 -6.65
CA GLU A 30 -1.14 21.13 -8.10
C GLU A 30 -0.62 22.33 -8.87
N GLN A 31 -1.08 23.52 -8.49
CA GLN A 31 -0.75 24.77 -9.16
C GLN A 31 0.76 25.07 -9.05
N SER A 32 1.35 24.77 -7.89
CA SER A 32 2.78 24.94 -7.65
C SER A 32 3.64 23.90 -8.38
N ASN A 33 3.05 22.75 -8.74
CA ASN A 33 3.72 21.62 -9.37
C ASN A 33 2.89 21.12 -10.56
N SER A 34 2.82 21.90 -11.63
CA SER A 34 1.94 21.64 -12.79
C SER A 34 2.13 20.29 -13.51
N ARG A 35 3.20 19.55 -13.19
CA ARG A 35 3.47 18.20 -13.71
C ARG A 35 3.16 17.09 -12.71
N CYS A 36 2.73 17.43 -11.50
CA CYS A 36 2.29 16.47 -10.50
C CYS A 36 1.02 15.79 -11.00
N ILE A 37 0.96 14.47 -10.88
CA ILE A 37 -0.28 13.73 -11.10
C ILE A 37 -1.07 13.87 -9.82
N MET A 38 -2.31 14.33 -9.92
CA MET A 38 -3.20 14.39 -8.77
C MET A 38 -4.62 13.99 -9.15
N TYR A 39 -5.20 13.12 -8.34
CA TYR A 39 -6.59 12.72 -8.45
C TYR A 39 -7.25 12.90 -7.09
N SER A 40 -8.31 13.68 -7.01
CA SER A 40 -9.04 13.89 -5.76
C SER A 40 -10.52 13.59 -5.94
N LYS A 41 -11.14 13.05 -4.89
CA LYS A 41 -12.59 12.88 -4.82
C LYS A 41 -13.12 13.62 -3.61
N MET A 42 -14.16 14.42 -3.86
CA MET A 42 -14.88 15.20 -2.86
C MET A 42 -16.37 14.92 -3.04
N PHE A 43 -17.15 15.09 -1.97
CA PHE A 43 -18.60 15.01 -2.04
C PHE A 43 -19.23 16.33 -1.60
N PRO A 44 -20.42 16.68 -2.11
CA PRO A 44 -21.17 17.82 -1.61
C PRO A 44 -21.49 17.63 -0.13
N GLY A 45 -21.25 18.69 0.64
CA GLY A 45 -21.64 18.78 2.04
C GLY A 45 -23.10 19.15 2.22
N ASN A 46 -23.48 19.43 3.46
CA ASN A 46 -24.86 19.78 3.81
C ASN A 46 -25.22 21.22 3.42
N ASN A 47 -24.21 22.10 3.27
CA ASN A 47 -24.42 23.48 2.88
C ASN A 47 -24.08 23.72 1.40
N PRO A 48 -24.71 24.72 0.75
CA PRO A 48 -24.31 25.15 -0.59
C PRO A 48 -22.82 25.52 -0.62
N ASN A 49 -22.09 25.03 -1.61
CA ASN A 49 -20.64 25.21 -1.79
C ASN A 49 -19.75 24.58 -0.70
N GLU A 50 -20.30 23.70 0.15
CA GLU A 50 -19.49 22.88 1.03
C GLU A 50 -19.02 21.63 0.27
N GLU A 51 -17.72 21.39 0.27
CA GLU A 51 -17.13 20.16 -0.25
C GLU A 51 -16.44 19.42 0.88
N ILE A 52 -16.80 18.15 1.04
CA ILE A 52 -16.22 17.25 2.03
C ILE A 52 -15.14 16.43 1.33
N PHE A 53 -13.91 16.56 1.84
CA PHE A 53 -12.78 15.75 1.41
C PHE A 53 -13.06 14.26 1.65
N GLN A 54 -12.97 13.43 0.61
CA GLN A 54 -13.02 11.98 0.74
C GLN A 54 -11.61 11.38 0.65
N ARG A 55 -10.93 11.62 -0.48
CA ARG A 55 -9.62 11.04 -0.77
C ARG A 55 -8.84 11.82 -1.80
N VAL A 56 -7.53 11.65 -1.80
CA VAL A 56 -6.60 12.23 -2.77
C VAL A 56 -5.45 11.29 -3.04
N PHE A 57 -4.99 11.27 -4.28
CA PHE A 57 -3.84 10.56 -4.78
C PHE A 57 -2.92 11.59 -5.40
N TRP A 58 -1.62 11.47 -5.16
CA TRP A 58 -0.64 12.27 -5.90
C TRP A 58 0.65 11.51 -6.17
N ALA A 59 1.31 11.89 -7.26
CA ALA A 59 2.64 11.43 -7.62
C ALA A 59 3.43 12.59 -8.25
N PHE A 60 4.59 12.90 -7.67
CA PHE A 60 5.42 13.99 -8.16
C PHE A 60 6.08 13.63 -9.50
N ALA A 61 6.16 14.59 -10.43
CA ALA A 61 6.75 14.36 -11.75
C ALA A 61 8.20 13.80 -11.70
N PRO A 62 9.08 14.26 -10.79
CA PRO A 62 10.40 13.64 -10.65
C PRO A 62 10.32 12.19 -10.17
N SER A 63 9.37 11.86 -9.29
CA SER A 63 9.17 10.50 -8.80
C SER A 63 8.64 9.56 -9.88
N THR A 64 7.64 9.99 -10.66
CA THR A 64 7.12 9.19 -11.77
C THR A 64 8.21 8.93 -12.82
N LYS A 65 9.02 9.95 -13.14
CA LYS A 65 10.17 9.82 -14.04
C LYS A 65 11.26 8.91 -13.45
N GLY A 66 11.63 9.09 -12.19
CA GLY A 66 12.65 8.31 -11.51
C GLY A 66 12.29 6.82 -11.43
N PHE A 67 11.01 6.51 -11.19
CA PHE A 67 10.53 5.14 -11.13
C PHE A 67 10.71 4.38 -12.45
N THR A 68 10.78 5.06 -13.60
CA THR A 68 11.07 4.40 -14.89
C THR A 68 12.45 3.75 -14.95
N HIS A 69 13.38 4.20 -14.11
CA HIS A 69 14.73 3.67 -13.94
C HIS A 69 14.85 2.67 -12.77
N CYS A 70 13.79 2.51 -11.99
CA CYS A 70 13.74 1.51 -10.92
C CYS A 70 13.50 0.10 -11.49
N ARG A 71 13.72 -0.91 -10.65
CA ARG A 71 13.31 -2.29 -10.95
C ARG A 71 11.80 -2.33 -11.16
N LEU A 72 11.32 -3.26 -11.99
CA LEU A 72 9.88 -3.47 -12.23
C LEU A 72 9.20 -4.20 -11.06
N VAL A 73 9.51 -3.78 -9.84
CA VAL A 73 8.95 -4.26 -8.58
C VAL A 73 8.47 -3.04 -7.82
N LEU A 74 7.24 -3.10 -7.31
CA LEU A 74 6.72 -2.10 -6.42
C LEU A 74 6.04 -2.74 -5.21
N SER A 75 6.27 -2.16 -4.04
CA SER A 75 5.59 -2.51 -2.80
C SER A 75 4.56 -1.45 -2.46
N ILE A 76 3.40 -1.88 -1.98
CA ILE A 76 2.39 -0.99 -1.40
C ILE A 76 2.24 -1.26 0.08
N ASP A 77 1.95 -0.20 0.84
CA ASP A 77 1.60 -0.33 2.26
C ASP A 77 0.64 0.78 2.68
N GLY A 78 -0.09 0.52 3.76
CA GLY A 78 -1.03 1.44 4.38
C GLY A 78 -0.63 1.76 5.82
N THR A 79 -0.78 3.02 6.22
CA THR A 79 -0.59 3.42 7.62
C THR A 79 -1.77 4.28 8.09
N HIS A 80 -2.33 3.91 9.24
CA HIS A 80 -3.44 4.65 9.81
C HIS A 80 -3.00 6.03 10.29
N LEU A 81 -3.71 7.06 9.83
CA LEU A 81 -3.52 8.41 10.30
C LEU A 81 -4.13 8.58 11.69
N TYR A 82 -3.34 9.13 12.60
CA TYR A 82 -3.80 9.46 13.94
C TYR A 82 -4.61 10.74 13.96
N GLY A 83 -5.67 10.77 14.77
CA GLY A 83 -6.45 11.97 14.99
C GLY A 83 -7.94 11.70 15.08
N LYS A 84 -8.73 12.77 14.96
CA LYS A 84 -10.19 12.68 15.01
C LYS A 84 -10.76 11.98 13.75
N TYR A 85 -10.15 12.23 12.60
CA TYR A 85 -10.55 11.72 11.30
C TYR A 85 -9.56 10.61 10.92
N LYS A 86 -9.94 9.37 11.22
CA LYS A 86 -9.09 8.17 11.18
C LYS A 86 -8.86 7.66 9.73
N GLY A 87 -8.32 8.51 8.86
CA GLY A 87 -8.00 8.13 7.48
C GLY A 87 -6.78 7.21 7.40
N THR A 88 -6.39 6.83 6.18
CA THR A 88 -5.19 6.03 5.92
C THR A 88 -4.31 6.73 4.89
N LEU A 89 -3.00 6.75 5.13
CA LEU A 89 -2.00 7.09 4.13
C LEU A 89 -1.53 5.79 3.44
N LEU A 90 -1.81 5.68 2.15
CA LEU A 90 -1.32 4.61 1.29
C LEU A 90 -0.08 5.09 0.55
N ILE A 91 0.94 4.24 0.45
CA ILE A 91 2.21 4.56 -0.21
C ILE A 91 2.58 3.45 -1.17
N ALA A 92 3.04 3.81 -2.37
CA ALA A 92 3.68 2.90 -3.30
C ALA A 92 5.16 3.26 -3.45
N MET A 93 6.00 2.24 -3.35
CA MET A 93 7.46 2.35 -3.36
C MET A 93 8.05 1.39 -4.37
N GLY A 94 9.05 1.84 -5.12
CA GLY A 94 9.91 1.01 -5.95
C GLY A 94 11.22 0.70 -5.25
N CYS A 95 12.07 -0.08 -5.92
CA CYS A 95 13.48 -0.23 -5.59
C CYS A 95 14.32 0.28 -6.74
N ASP A 96 15.27 1.17 -6.46
CA ASP A 96 16.21 1.64 -7.46
C ASP A 96 17.28 0.59 -7.79
N GLY A 97 18.23 0.94 -8.66
CA GLY A 97 19.34 0.06 -9.04
C GLY A 97 20.21 -0.38 -7.85
N ASN A 98 20.26 0.44 -6.79
CA ASN A 98 21.05 0.24 -5.59
C ASN A 98 20.26 -0.44 -4.44
N ASN A 99 19.08 -0.98 -4.73
CA ASN A 99 18.18 -1.59 -3.75
C ASN A 99 17.71 -0.60 -2.66
N GLN A 100 17.73 0.70 -2.92
CA GLN A 100 17.15 1.68 -2.01
C GLN A 100 15.66 1.85 -2.28
N LEU A 101 14.92 2.09 -1.19
CA LEU A 101 13.51 2.41 -1.26
C LEU A 101 13.28 3.72 -1.99
N PHE A 102 12.38 3.70 -2.97
CA PHE A 102 12.03 4.86 -3.77
C PHE A 102 10.51 5.09 -3.74
N PRO A 103 9.99 5.88 -2.78
CA PRO A 103 8.57 6.22 -2.74
C PRO A 103 8.20 7.10 -3.93
N PHE A 104 7.14 6.74 -4.65
CA PHE A 104 6.77 7.44 -5.89
C PHE A 104 5.31 7.86 -6.00
N ALA A 105 4.40 7.23 -5.26
CA ALA A 105 2.99 7.59 -5.26
C ALA A 105 2.39 7.45 -3.88
N PHE A 106 1.42 8.30 -3.60
CA PHE A 106 0.82 8.44 -2.27
C PHE A 106 -0.69 8.64 -2.42
N ALA A 107 -1.44 8.22 -1.41
CA ALA A 107 -2.84 8.59 -1.29
C ALA A 107 -3.26 8.76 0.16
N ILE A 108 -4.19 9.67 0.41
CA ILE A 108 -4.95 9.72 1.66
C ILE A 108 -6.36 9.25 1.34
N THR A 109 -6.81 8.21 2.03
CA THR A 109 -8.15 7.63 1.88
C THR A 109 -8.91 7.64 3.20
N GLU A 110 -10.22 7.38 3.15
CA GLU A 110 -11.06 7.30 4.34
C GLU A 110 -10.76 6.08 5.24
N GLY A 111 -10.05 5.08 4.71
CA GLY A 111 -9.62 3.89 5.45
C GLY A 111 -8.96 2.84 4.56
N GLU A 112 -8.56 1.73 5.17
CA GLU A 112 -8.13 0.52 4.47
C GLU A 112 -9.34 -0.36 4.22
N ASN A 113 -9.84 -0.30 2.98
CA ASN A 113 -10.95 -1.11 2.52
C ASN A 113 -10.77 -1.40 1.01
N THR A 114 -11.53 -2.36 0.48
CA THR A 114 -11.47 -2.78 -0.93
C THR A 114 -11.62 -1.61 -1.90
N ASP A 115 -12.53 -0.67 -1.65
CA ASP A 115 -12.76 0.48 -2.54
C ASP A 115 -11.56 1.45 -2.55
N SER A 116 -10.97 1.71 -1.39
CA SER A 116 -9.75 2.53 -1.26
C SER A 116 -8.55 1.89 -1.96
N TRP A 117 -8.34 0.58 -1.78
CA TRP A 117 -7.27 -0.15 -2.45
C TRP A 117 -7.45 -0.23 -3.96
N SER A 118 -8.67 -0.51 -4.43
CA SER A 118 -9.01 -0.53 -5.87
C SER A 118 -8.75 0.82 -6.51
N TRP A 119 -9.20 1.90 -5.88
CA TRP A 119 -8.98 3.24 -6.37
C TRP A 119 -7.49 3.62 -6.39
N PHE A 120 -6.74 3.31 -5.33
CA PHE A 120 -5.29 3.59 -5.26
C PHE A 120 -4.50 2.85 -6.35
N LEU A 121 -4.77 1.56 -6.52
CA LEU A 121 -4.13 0.72 -7.52
C LEU A 121 -4.50 1.14 -8.95
N ALA A 122 -5.74 1.58 -9.19
CA ALA A 122 -6.15 2.16 -10.45
C ALA A 122 -5.41 3.47 -10.75
N CYS A 123 -5.26 4.36 -9.76
CA CYS A 123 -4.50 5.61 -9.92
C CYS A 123 -3.03 5.35 -10.30
N ILE A 124 -2.38 4.35 -9.70
CA ILE A 124 -1.00 3.96 -10.06
C ILE A 124 -0.94 3.48 -11.51
N ARG A 125 -1.87 2.62 -11.94
CA ARG A 125 -1.89 2.08 -13.31
C ARG A 125 -2.12 3.16 -14.37
N VAL A 126 -3.08 4.03 -14.13
CA VAL A 126 -3.47 5.06 -15.10
C VAL A 126 -2.45 6.19 -15.12
N GLY A 127 -2.08 6.71 -13.94
CA GLY A 127 -1.26 7.90 -13.82
C GLY A 127 0.25 7.61 -13.89
N VAL A 128 0.74 6.60 -13.16
CA VAL A 128 2.18 6.44 -12.93
C VAL A 128 2.82 5.50 -13.92
N ILE A 129 2.26 4.29 -14.10
CA ILE A 129 2.92 3.25 -14.89
C ILE A 129 1.95 2.31 -15.61
N GLN A 130 2.11 2.27 -16.93
CA GLN A 130 1.33 1.41 -17.84
C GLN A 130 2.17 0.24 -18.40
N ARG A 131 3.41 0.05 -17.90
CA ARG A 131 4.32 -1.02 -18.35
C ARG A 131 3.81 -2.39 -17.89
N LYS A 132 3.96 -3.40 -18.75
CA LYS A 132 3.72 -4.81 -18.39
C LYS A 132 4.90 -5.39 -17.64
N GLY A 133 4.67 -6.52 -16.96
CA GLY A 133 5.70 -7.28 -16.25
C GLY A 133 6.06 -6.72 -14.88
N LEU A 134 5.24 -5.82 -14.33
CA LEU A 134 5.42 -5.31 -12.97
C LEU A 134 5.17 -6.41 -11.94
N CYS A 135 5.96 -6.44 -10.87
CA CYS A 135 5.70 -7.27 -9.70
C CYS A 135 5.18 -6.38 -8.57
N LEU A 136 3.90 -6.53 -8.23
CA LEU A 136 3.28 -5.93 -7.06
C LEU A 136 3.55 -6.79 -5.82
N ILE A 137 4.04 -6.16 -4.76
CA ILE A 137 4.24 -6.74 -3.44
C ILE A 137 3.34 -6.00 -2.45
N SER A 138 2.62 -6.73 -1.60
CA SER A 138 1.81 -6.13 -0.53
C SER A 138 1.69 -7.04 0.68
N ASP A 139 1.04 -6.56 1.74
CA ASP A 139 0.52 -7.43 2.80
C ASP A 139 -0.50 -8.46 2.24
N CYS A 140 -0.67 -9.57 2.96
CA CYS A 140 -1.68 -10.59 2.76
C CYS A 140 -3.09 -10.15 3.18
N HIS A 141 -3.37 -8.83 3.19
CA HIS A 141 -4.66 -8.32 3.63
C HIS A 141 -5.77 -8.76 2.65
N PRO A 142 -6.91 -9.32 3.13
CA PRO A 142 -7.98 -9.83 2.27
C PRO A 142 -8.49 -8.83 1.23
N ASP A 143 -8.62 -7.56 1.61
CA ASP A 143 -9.09 -6.51 0.71
C ASP A 143 -8.15 -6.29 -0.49
N ILE A 144 -6.83 -6.33 -0.27
CA ILE A 144 -5.84 -6.19 -1.35
C ILE A 144 -5.90 -7.39 -2.27
N ILE A 145 -5.99 -8.60 -1.69
CA ILE A 145 -6.12 -9.85 -2.44
C ILE A 145 -7.38 -9.83 -3.31
N ALA A 146 -8.51 -9.33 -2.79
CA ALA A 146 -9.75 -9.21 -3.53
C ALA A 146 -9.57 -8.29 -4.74
N VAL A 147 -9.04 -7.08 -4.54
CA VAL A 147 -8.82 -6.09 -5.60
C VAL A 147 -7.87 -6.60 -6.69
N VAL A 148 -6.74 -7.20 -6.30
CA VAL A 148 -5.76 -7.69 -7.27
C VAL A 148 -6.34 -8.82 -8.13
N ASN A 149 -7.19 -9.67 -7.57
CA ASN A 149 -7.81 -10.78 -8.27
C ASN A 149 -9.05 -10.40 -9.10
N GLU A 150 -9.48 -9.14 -9.11
CA GLU A 150 -10.53 -8.67 -10.02
C GLU A 150 -10.10 -8.85 -11.49
N THR A 151 -11.04 -9.28 -12.35
CA THR A 151 -10.79 -9.67 -13.74
C THR A 151 -10.02 -8.64 -14.56
N TYR A 152 -10.22 -7.36 -14.27
CA TYR A 152 -9.64 -6.24 -15.02
C TYR A 152 -8.73 -5.36 -14.16
N SER A 153 -8.18 -5.89 -13.07
CA SER A 153 -7.30 -5.14 -12.17
C SER A 153 -5.98 -4.70 -12.85
N GLY A 154 -5.52 -5.48 -13.83
CA GLY A 154 -4.21 -5.31 -14.47
C GLY A 154 -3.02 -5.69 -13.58
N TRP A 155 -3.28 -6.23 -12.38
CA TRP A 155 -2.25 -6.59 -11.37
C TRP A 155 -1.89 -8.09 -11.35
N THR A 156 -2.49 -8.86 -12.25
CA THR A 156 -2.21 -10.28 -12.46
C THR A 156 -1.74 -10.54 -13.88
N LYS A 157 -1.40 -11.80 -14.18
CA LYS A 157 -0.92 -12.18 -15.51
C LYS A 157 -2.00 -11.94 -16.56
N PRO A 158 -1.63 -11.50 -17.78
CA PRO A 158 -0.27 -11.36 -18.30
C PRO A 158 0.40 -10.01 -18.02
N ASP A 159 -0.33 -9.04 -17.46
CA ASP A 159 0.15 -7.66 -17.37
C ASP A 159 1.07 -7.43 -16.18
N ALA A 160 0.92 -8.21 -15.10
CA ALA A 160 1.77 -8.14 -13.92
C ALA A 160 1.82 -9.45 -13.14
N TYR A 161 2.60 -9.43 -12.07
CA TYR A 161 2.75 -10.47 -11.09
C TYR A 161 2.37 -9.90 -9.73
N TYR A 162 1.71 -10.71 -8.91
CA TYR A 162 1.40 -10.37 -7.53
C TYR A 162 2.12 -11.31 -6.57
N ARG A 163 2.67 -10.76 -5.49
CA ARG A 163 3.42 -11.47 -4.46
C ARG A 163 3.11 -10.88 -3.09
N PHE A 164 3.29 -11.70 -2.05
CA PHE A 164 3.18 -11.25 -0.67
C PHE A 164 4.51 -10.74 -0.14
N CYS A 165 4.44 -9.71 0.70
CA CYS A 165 5.57 -9.19 1.45
C CYS A 165 6.03 -10.23 2.47
N MET A 166 7.30 -10.61 2.40
CA MET A 166 7.87 -11.61 3.31
C MET A 166 7.87 -11.13 4.76
N CYS A 167 8.09 -9.83 5.01
CA CYS A 167 8.06 -9.27 6.36
C CYS A 167 6.66 -9.40 6.99
N HIS A 168 5.62 -9.04 6.24
CA HIS A 168 4.25 -9.18 6.69
C HIS A 168 3.85 -10.65 6.85
N LEU A 169 4.24 -11.50 5.90
CA LEU A 169 3.99 -12.94 5.99
C LEU A 169 4.66 -13.55 7.24
N ALA A 170 5.90 -13.18 7.53
CA ALA A 170 6.64 -13.62 8.72
C ALA A 170 6.02 -13.08 10.02
N SER A 171 5.54 -11.83 10.01
CA SER A 171 4.83 -11.23 11.14
C SER A 171 3.51 -11.97 11.43
N ASN A 172 2.71 -12.24 10.38
CA ASN A 172 1.45 -12.98 10.48
C ASN A 172 1.69 -14.41 10.95
N PHE A 173 2.72 -15.08 10.41
CA PHE A 173 3.15 -16.40 10.84
C PHE A 173 3.53 -16.42 12.33
N ASN A 174 4.35 -15.47 12.76
CA ASN A 174 4.80 -15.39 14.15
C ASN A 174 3.64 -15.04 15.11
N THR A 175 2.66 -14.27 14.66
CA THR A 175 1.44 -13.98 15.44
C THR A 175 0.64 -15.26 15.69
N LYS A 176 0.57 -16.16 14.70
CA LYS A 176 -0.14 -17.44 14.80
C LYS A 176 0.63 -18.49 15.62
N PHE A 177 1.88 -18.77 15.24
CA PHE A 177 2.63 -19.91 15.78
C PHE A 177 3.56 -19.55 16.95
N LYS A 178 3.95 -18.27 17.09
CA LYS A 178 4.81 -17.75 18.16
C LYS A 178 6.14 -18.51 18.33
N ASP A 179 6.65 -19.09 17.24
CA ASP A 179 7.88 -19.87 17.21
C ASP A 179 8.90 -19.23 16.27
N LYS A 180 10.02 -18.77 16.85
CA LYS A 180 11.10 -18.11 16.12
C LYS A 180 11.81 -19.06 15.16
N ASN A 181 12.06 -20.31 15.55
CA ASN A 181 12.76 -21.28 14.70
C ASN A 181 11.91 -21.65 13.48
N LEU A 182 10.60 -21.81 13.70
CA LEU A 182 9.66 -22.10 12.64
C LEU A 182 9.48 -20.92 11.68
N LYS A 183 9.44 -19.69 12.21
CA LYS A 183 9.46 -18.46 11.40
C LYS A 183 10.74 -18.34 10.57
N ASP A 184 11.91 -18.58 11.16
CA ASP A 184 13.21 -18.50 10.47
C ASP A 184 13.36 -19.61 9.41
N LEU A 185 12.76 -20.79 9.64
CA LEU A 185 12.64 -21.82 8.62
C LEU A 185 11.71 -21.40 7.47
N MET A 186 10.56 -20.81 7.78
CA MET A 186 9.64 -20.29 6.77
C MET A 186 10.32 -19.23 5.91
N CYS A 187 11.04 -18.27 6.52
CA CYS A 187 11.81 -17.26 5.79
C CYS A 187 12.97 -17.84 4.96
N ARG A 188 13.54 -19.00 5.33
CA ARG A 188 14.55 -19.67 4.51
C ARG A 188 13.93 -20.34 3.29
N VAL A 189 12.83 -21.06 3.46
CA VAL A 189 12.12 -21.73 2.35
C VAL A 189 11.32 -20.75 1.48
N ALA A 190 11.05 -19.58 2.01
CA ALA A 190 10.65 -18.45 1.21
C ALA A 190 11.69 -18.08 0.15
N MET A 191 12.96 -18.09 0.55
CA MET A 191 14.12 -17.68 -0.24
C MET A 191 14.70 -18.83 -1.07
N GLU A 192 14.49 -20.08 -0.68
CA GLU A 192 15.01 -21.30 -1.30
C GLU A 192 13.87 -22.30 -1.61
N SER A 193 13.92 -23.03 -2.73
CA SER A 193 12.80 -23.86 -3.21
C SER A 193 12.14 -24.76 -2.15
N LYS A 194 10.81 -24.88 -2.23
CA LYS A 194 9.78 -25.39 -1.29
C LYS A 194 10.00 -26.71 -0.51
N ASP A 195 11.09 -27.45 -0.66
CA ASP A 195 11.14 -28.87 -0.24
C ASP A 195 11.42 -29.13 1.25
N THR A 196 11.69 -28.10 2.06
CA THR A 196 12.23 -28.30 3.43
C THR A 196 11.19 -28.23 4.57
N ILE A 197 10.08 -27.47 4.44
CA ILE A 197 9.08 -27.34 5.53
C ILE A 197 8.27 -28.64 5.71
N GLY A 198 8.06 -29.39 4.61
CA GLY A 198 7.49 -30.75 4.49
C GLY A 198 7.68 -31.63 5.70
N ARG A 199 8.95 -31.66 6.10
CA ARG A 199 9.50 -32.65 7.00
C ARG A 199 9.50 -32.20 8.45
N ILE A 200 9.18 -30.93 8.73
CA ILE A 200 9.40 -30.30 10.03
C ILE A 200 8.07 -29.94 10.72
N ASN A 201 7.07 -29.42 9.99
CA ASN A 201 5.76 -29.11 10.59
C ASN A 201 4.64 -29.11 9.55
N ALA A 202 3.78 -30.13 9.59
CA ALA A 202 2.67 -30.31 8.64
C ALA A 202 1.61 -29.20 8.74
N GLU A 203 1.37 -28.66 9.94
CA GLU A 203 0.40 -27.58 10.15
C GLU A 203 0.88 -26.26 9.53
N ALA A 204 2.19 -25.98 9.61
CA ALA A 204 2.80 -24.79 9.03
C ALA A 204 2.70 -24.79 7.49
N ILE A 205 2.88 -25.94 6.85
CA ILE A 205 2.71 -26.08 5.40
C ILE A 205 1.26 -25.93 5.02
N ASN A 206 0.36 -26.62 5.73
CA ASN A 206 -1.05 -26.53 5.47
C ASN A 206 -1.51 -25.07 5.55
N TRP A 207 -1.01 -24.30 6.51
CA TRP A 207 -1.27 -22.87 6.60
C TRP A 207 -0.72 -22.07 5.39
N LEU A 208 0.51 -22.35 4.94
CA LEU A 208 1.09 -21.72 3.75
C LEU A 208 0.35 -22.07 2.46
N GLU A 209 -0.16 -23.30 2.34
CA GLU A 209 -0.93 -23.78 1.18
C GLU A 209 -2.33 -23.18 1.12
N HIS A 210 -2.91 -22.83 2.27
CA HIS A 210 -4.21 -22.14 2.36
C HIS A 210 -4.11 -20.63 2.11
N ILE A 211 -2.91 -20.08 1.92
CA ILE A 211 -2.76 -18.71 1.44
C ILE A 211 -3.23 -18.68 -0.02
N PRO A 212 -4.17 -17.80 -0.39
CA PRO A 212 -4.78 -17.78 -1.73
C PRO A 212 -3.81 -17.26 -2.80
N LEU A 213 -2.79 -18.06 -3.13
CA LEU A 213 -1.97 -17.93 -4.32
C LEU A 213 -2.57 -18.86 -5.38
N LYS A 214 -3.46 -18.34 -6.24
CA LYS A 214 -3.86 -19.12 -7.42
C LYS A 214 -2.63 -19.31 -8.31
N ASN A 215 -2.29 -20.59 -8.51
CA ASN A 215 -1.40 -21.16 -9.53
C ASN A 215 0.12 -21.01 -9.30
N GLY A 216 0.71 -22.02 -8.64
CA GLY A 216 1.78 -22.82 -9.26
C GLY A 216 3.10 -22.16 -9.68
N HIS A 217 3.48 -20.98 -9.17
CA HIS A 217 4.76 -20.36 -9.53
C HIS A 217 5.70 -20.19 -8.34
N SER A 218 6.77 -20.99 -8.40
CA SER A 218 8.09 -20.82 -7.77
C SER A 218 8.67 -19.41 -8.04
N HIS A 219 9.57 -18.96 -7.17
CA HIS A 219 10.03 -17.57 -6.98
C HIS A 219 9.08 -16.78 -6.08
N MET A 220 9.01 -17.29 -4.86
CA MET A 220 8.47 -16.61 -3.71
C MET A 220 9.55 -15.65 -3.18
N MET A 221 9.12 -14.45 -2.82
CA MET A 221 9.76 -13.57 -1.84
C MET A 221 11.02 -12.81 -2.29
N VAL A 222 10.85 -11.49 -2.44
CA VAL A 222 11.97 -10.53 -2.42
C VAL A 222 12.24 -10.22 -0.95
N SER A 223 13.51 -10.25 -0.54
CA SER A 223 13.91 -9.88 0.82
C SER A 223 13.36 -8.49 1.15
N GLY A 224 12.71 -8.39 2.31
CA GLY A 224 12.17 -7.14 2.84
C GLY A 224 13.26 -6.21 3.36
N ASP A 225 14.26 -5.90 2.53
CA ASP A 225 15.04 -4.68 2.69
C ASP A 225 14.24 -3.43 2.27
N MET A 226 12.98 -3.63 1.90
CA MET A 226 11.94 -2.61 1.94
C MET A 226 11.42 -2.45 3.38
N ARG A 227 12.27 -1.97 4.30
CA ARG A 227 11.85 -1.59 5.66
C ARG A 227 11.26 -0.19 5.62
N LEU A 228 9.99 -0.06 6.05
CA LEU A 228 9.53 1.17 6.70
C LEU A 228 10.10 1.23 8.13
#